data_AF-A0A2V3HJH3-F1
#
_entry.id   AF-A0A2V3HJH3-F1
#
_cell.length_a   1.000
_cell.length_b   1.000
_cell.length_c   1.000
_cell.angle_alpha   90.00
_cell.angle_beta   90.00
_cell.angle_gamma   90.00
#
_symmetry.space_group_name_H-M   'P 1'
#
loop_
_entity.id
_entity.type
_entity.pdbx_description
1 polymer ?
#
loop_
_entity_poly.entity_id
_entity_poly.type
_entity_poly.pdbx_seq_one_letter_code
_entity_poly.pdbx_strand_id
1 'polypeptide(L)'
;TETTGKVLEACVSNNGDYIGYMTDDSRIYFVVKNSRVIWEYHFNRQPLWIDMASTADFLVVGETPRKVSVFTKSGRRAWSFELPDGSPVGRMARSGGHVLVGSRKGSATMLGIEAFLGKLLRQSQRQVERARGEGLDTNEADQLLYAAKRALDDGSHQEFLETIGKANAAAQEAPLARNQEKKSVTGVGGDSNACGSCGTGNPSGFQFCGGCGQKLSFSCAGCGTPAQPGFKFCGNCGHTL
;
A
#
# COMPACT_ATOMS: atom_id res chain seq x y z
N THR A 1 0.61 16.06 18.98
CA THR A 1 -0.68 16.29 18.30
C THR A 1 -1.74 16.36 19.38
N GLU A 2 -2.34 17.53 19.56
CA GLU A 2 -3.48 17.69 20.46
C GLU A 2 -4.72 17.13 19.75
N THR A 3 -5.53 16.35 20.45
CA THR A 3 -6.83 15.90 19.96
C THR A 3 -7.79 17.08 19.96
N THR A 4 -8.73 17.13 19.01
CA THR A 4 -9.72 18.22 18.93
C THR A 4 -10.73 18.21 20.09
N GLY A 5 -10.81 17.11 20.83
CA GLY A 5 -11.68 16.91 21.98
C GLY A 5 -11.17 15.79 22.89
N LYS A 6 -11.96 15.45 23.91
CA LYS A 6 -11.66 14.35 24.84
C LYS A 6 -11.86 13.02 24.12
N VAL A 7 -10.86 12.14 24.20
CA VAL A 7 -10.98 10.78 23.68
C VAL A 7 -11.97 9.99 24.54
N LEU A 8 -13.00 9.43 23.91
CA LEU A 8 -14.05 8.64 24.54
C LEU A 8 -13.78 7.14 24.47
N GLU A 9 -13.33 6.66 23.30
CA GLU A 9 -12.98 5.24 23.08
C GLU A 9 -11.85 5.15 22.05
N ALA A 10 -11.05 4.09 22.14
CA ALA A 10 -9.99 3.78 21.19
C ALA A 10 -9.90 2.28 20.93
N CYS A 11 -9.44 1.92 19.74
CA CYS A 11 -9.14 0.57 19.33
C CYS A 11 -7.79 0.55 18.59
N VAL A 12 -7.11 -0.60 18.59
CA VAL A 12 -5.74 -0.73 18.08
C VAL A 12 -5.62 -2.01 17.26
N SER A 13 -4.87 -1.94 16.17
CA SER A 13 -4.59 -3.11 15.33
C SER A 13 -3.66 -4.08 16.05
N ASN A 14 -3.60 -5.34 15.60
CA ASN A 14 -2.81 -6.35 16.29
C ASN A 14 -1.32 -6.01 16.38
N ASN A 15 -0.76 -5.41 15.33
CA ASN A 15 0.63 -4.99 15.27
C ASN A 15 0.90 -3.64 15.96
N GLY A 16 -0.12 -2.96 16.49
CA GLY A 16 0.01 -1.64 17.10
C GLY A 16 0.32 -0.51 16.11
N ASP A 17 0.33 -0.78 14.80
CA ASP A 17 0.68 0.24 13.79
C ASP A 17 -0.47 1.19 13.49
N TYR A 18 -1.71 0.79 13.73
CA TYR A 18 -2.92 1.57 13.46
C TYR A 18 -3.77 1.71 14.73
N ILE A 19 -4.30 2.90 14.92
CA ILE A 19 -5.14 3.26 16.06
C ILE A 19 -6.37 3.97 15.53
N GLY A 20 -7.53 3.55 16.00
CA GLY A 20 -8.80 4.22 15.80
C GLY A 20 -9.20 4.87 17.12
N TYR A 21 -9.64 6.13 17.11
CA TYR A 21 -10.17 6.75 18.32
C TYR A 21 -11.34 7.68 18.01
N MET A 22 -12.23 7.81 18.98
CA MET A 22 -13.42 8.65 18.92
C MET A 22 -13.31 9.75 19.97
N THR A 23 -13.72 10.95 19.62
CA THR A 23 -13.73 12.13 20.49
C THR A 23 -15.16 12.61 20.78
N ASP A 24 -15.32 13.43 21.82
CA ASP A 24 -16.59 13.99 22.29
C ASP A 24 -17.17 15.13 21.42
N ASP A 25 -16.42 15.58 20.42
CA ASP A 25 -16.85 16.49 19.36
C ASP A 25 -17.44 15.75 18.14
N SER A 26 -17.94 14.53 18.33
CA SER A 26 -18.54 13.68 17.28
C SER A 26 -17.62 13.34 16.11
N ARG A 27 -16.30 13.32 16.32
CA ARG A 27 -15.31 12.84 15.34
C ARG A 27 -14.78 11.46 15.67
N ILE A 28 -14.41 10.74 14.63
CA ILE A 28 -13.53 9.57 14.72
C ILE A 28 -12.29 9.82 13.88
N TYR A 29 -11.19 9.19 14.30
CA TYR A 29 -9.89 9.29 13.66
C TYR A 29 -9.35 7.89 13.41
N PHE A 30 -8.67 7.73 12.28
CA PHE A 30 -7.85 6.56 12.01
C PHE A 30 -6.44 7.03 11.75
N VAL A 31 -5.52 6.58 12.58
CA VAL A 31 -4.15 7.10 12.66
C VAL A 31 -3.14 5.97 12.65
N VAL A 32 -1.91 6.29 12.30
CA VAL A 32 -0.77 5.38 12.47
C VAL A 32 -0.05 5.65 13.79
N LYS A 33 0.76 4.69 14.26
CA LYS A 33 1.48 4.76 15.56
C LYS A 33 2.33 6.01 15.81
N ASN A 34 2.78 6.68 14.75
CA ASN A 34 3.49 7.96 14.85
C ASN A 34 2.55 9.18 14.95
N SER A 35 1.28 8.94 15.26
CA SER A 35 0.21 9.93 15.41
C SER A 35 -0.16 10.68 14.14
N ARG A 36 0.30 10.26 12.95
CA ARG A 36 -0.19 10.82 11.68
C ARG A 36 -1.63 10.34 11.43
N VAL A 37 -2.53 11.31 11.27
CA VAL A 37 -3.91 11.05 10.87
C VAL A 37 -3.94 10.60 9.41
N ILE A 38 -4.51 9.42 9.16
CA ILE A 38 -4.80 8.94 7.79
C ILE A 38 -6.09 9.60 7.31
N TRP A 39 -7.12 9.57 8.15
CA TRP A 39 -8.38 10.26 7.91
C TRP A 39 -9.11 10.53 9.22
N GLU A 40 -9.99 11.52 9.16
CA GLU A 40 -10.99 11.82 10.18
C GLU A 40 -12.39 11.78 9.57
N TYR A 41 -13.40 11.56 10.39
CA TYR A 41 -14.80 11.63 9.96
C TYR A 41 -15.65 12.28 11.04
N HIS A 42 -16.37 13.34 10.67
CA HIS A 42 -17.27 14.07 11.54
C HIS A 42 -18.72 13.58 11.36
N PHE A 43 -19.37 13.19 12.45
CA PHE A 43 -20.76 12.78 12.47
C PHE A 43 -21.66 13.93 12.95
N ASN A 44 -22.93 13.90 12.52
CA ASN A 44 -23.92 14.87 12.99
C ASN A 44 -24.32 14.66 14.47
N ARG A 45 -24.02 13.49 15.03
CA ARG A 45 -24.26 13.12 16.42
C ARG A 45 -23.12 12.23 16.90
N GLN A 46 -22.90 12.22 18.21
CA GLN A 46 -21.89 11.41 18.85
C GLN A 46 -22.09 9.92 18.56
N PRO A 47 -21.15 9.24 17.90
CA PRO A 47 -21.19 7.79 17.79
C PRO A 47 -21.03 7.15 19.17
N LEU A 48 -21.55 5.93 19.30
CA LEU A 48 -21.65 5.27 20.60
C LEU A 48 -20.39 4.48 20.95
N TRP A 49 -19.79 3.85 19.94
CA TRP A 49 -18.60 3.04 20.11
C TRP A 49 -17.87 2.83 18.77
N ILE A 50 -16.60 2.45 18.87
CA ILE A 50 -15.78 2.04 17.73
C ILE A 50 -15.03 0.74 18.04
N ASP A 51 -14.76 -0.05 17.01
CA ASP A 51 -13.88 -1.22 17.11
C ASP A 51 -13.25 -1.54 15.74
N MET A 52 -12.16 -2.30 15.68
CA MET A 52 -11.45 -2.57 14.42
C MET A 52 -11.08 -4.04 14.21
N ALA A 53 -10.93 -4.43 12.95
CA ALA A 53 -10.33 -5.71 12.60
C ALA A 53 -8.84 -5.74 12.97
N SER A 54 -8.31 -6.90 13.35
CA SER A 54 -6.90 -7.07 13.74
C SER A 54 -5.90 -6.57 12.69
N THR A 55 -6.23 -6.72 11.42
CA THR A 55 -5.44 -6.30 10.24
C THR A 55 -5.58 -4.82 9.91
N ALA A 56 -6.49 -4.10 10.59
CA ALA A 56 -6.82 -2.70 10.34
C ALA A 56 -7.34 -2.40 8.93
N ASP A 57 -7.86 -3.39 8.20
CA ASP A 57 -8.46 -3.19 6.87
C ASP A 57 -9.76 -2.38 6.92
N PHE A 58 -10.46 -2.43 8.06
CA PHE A 58 -11.66 -1.65 8.33
C PHE A 58 -11.90 -1.47 9.82
N LEU A 59 -12.72 -0.46 10.12
CA LEU A 59 -13.20 -0.08 11.43
C LEU A 59 -14.74 -0.10 11.43
N VAL A 60 -15.35 -0.55 12.51
CA VAL A 60 -16.79 -0.46 12.74
C VAL A 60 -17.12 0.62 13.73
N VAL A 61 -18.28 1.24 13.49
CA VAL A 61 -18.78 2.35 14.29
C VAL A 61 -20.23 2.05 14.63
N GLY A 62 -20.57 2.08 15.92
CA GLY A 62 -21.94 2.22 16.39
C GLY A 62 -22.43 3.65 16.13
N GLU A 63 -22.76 3.97 14.87
CA GLU A 63 -23.09 5.33 14.42
C GLU A 63 -24.30 5.90 15.17
N THR A 64 -25.34 5.10 15.36
CA THR A 64 -26.49 5.44 16.21
C THR A 64 -26.96 4.17 16.92
N PRO A 65 -27.92 4.24 17.88
CA PRO A 65 -28.49 3.03 18.43
C PRO A 65 -29.03 2.09 17.35
N ARG A 66 -29.54 2.59 16.23
CA ARG A 66 -30.13 1.74 15.19
C ARG A 66 -29.21 1.43 14.02
N LYS A 67 -27.96 1.90 14.05
CA LYS A 67 -27.09 1.80 12.88
C LYS A 67 -25.64 1.52 13.25
N VAL A 68 -25.10 0.46 12.66
CA VAL A 68 -23.67 0.15 12.68
C VAL A 68 -23.11 0.38 11.28
N SER A 69 -22.00 1.09 11.17
CA SER A 69 -21.36 1.42 9.90
C SER A 69 -19.95 0.83 9.84
N VAL A 70 -19.55 0.35 8.66
CA VAL A 70 -18.20 -0.16 8.38
C VAL A 70 -17.45 0.87 7.53
N PHE A 71 -16.29 1.30 8.00
CA PHE A 71 -15.39 2.21 7.32
C PHE A 71 -14.14 1.47 6.86
N THR A 72 -13.76 1.64 5.59
CA THR A 72 -12.52 1.07 5.06
C THR A 72 -11.30 1.78 5.65
N LYS A 73 -10.12 1.16 5.52
CA LYS A 73 -8.83 1.78 5.85
C LYS A 73 -8.59 3.13 5.18
N SER A 74 -9.24 3.41 4.05
CA SER A 74 -9.20 4.69 3.33
C SER A 74 -10.23 5.74 3.81
N GLY A 75 -11.03 5.44 4.83
CA GLY A 75 -12.02 6.35 5.41
C GLY A 75 -13.37 6.36 4.71
N ARG A 76 -13.60 5.45 3.76
CA ARG A 76 -14.89 5.36 3.07
C ARG A 76 -15.86 4.51 3.88
N ARG A 77 -17.04 5.05 4.17
CA ARG A 77 -18.19 4.27 4.67
C ARG A 77 -18.66 3.31 3.58
N ALA A 78 -18.38 2.02 3.74
CA ALA A 78 -18.53 1.03 2.68
C ALA A 78 -19.68 0.04 2.88
N TRP A 79 -20.20 -0.05 4.11
CA TRP A 79 -21.31 -0.91 4.51
C TRP A 79 -22.02 -0.35 5.74
N SER A 80 -23.27 -0.78 5.98
CA SER A 80 -23.99 -0.51 7.22
C SER A 80 -25.03 -1.60 7.52
N PHE A 81 -25.34 -1.75 8.81
CA PHE A 81 -26.40 -2.60 9.33
C PHE A 81 -27.44 -1.72 10.01
N GLU A 82 -28.71 -2.02 9.76
CA GLU A 82 -29.83 -1.44 10.51
C GLU A 82 -30.23 -2.39 11.65
N LEU A 83 -30.46 -1.83 12.83
CA LEU A 83 -30.77 -2.54 14.06
C LEU A 83 -32.13 -2.04 14.58
N PRO A 84 -33.24 -2.69 14.19
CA PRO A 84 -34.60 -2.22 14.53
C PRO A 84 -34.81 -2.03 16.04
N ASP A 85 -34.33 -2.97 16.84
CA ASP A 85 -34.42 -2.96 18.30
C ASP A 85 -33.45 -2.01 19.00
N GLY A 86 -32.50 -1.46 18.24
CA GLY A 86 -31.44 -0.61 18.75
C GLY A 86 -30.41 -1.35 19.61
N SER A 87 -29.14 -0.97 19.46
CA SER A 87 -28.01 -1.46 20.19
C SER A 87 -27.11 -0.31 20.63
N PRO A 88 -26.97 -0.07 21.95
CA PRO A 88 -26.05 0.96 22.43
C PRO A 88 -24.58 0.53 22.44
N VAL A 89 -24.29 -0.77 22.28
CA VAL A 89 -22.95 -1.33 22.47
C VAL A 89 -22.66 -2.42 21.45
N GLY A 90 -21.43 -2.46 20.95
CA GLY A 90 -20.96 -3.54 20.10
C GLY A 90 -19.46 -3.73 20.14
N ARG A 91 -19.04 -4.91 19.67
CA ARG A 91 -17.64 -5.34 19.59
C ARG A 91 -17.41 -6.12 18.31
N MET A 92 -16.28 -5.89 17.68
CA MET A 92 -15.80 -6.61 16.51
C MET A 92 -15.10 -7.89 16.96
N ALA A 93 -15.43 -9.02 16.32
CA ALA A 93 -14.59 -10.20 16.42
C ALA A 93 -13.23 -9.87 15.79
N ARG A 94 -12.15 -10.14 16.51
CA ARG A 94 -10.79 -9.78 16.07
C ARG A 94 -10.40 -10.31 14.67
N SER A 95 -11.01 -11.41 14.24
CA SER A 95 -10.87 -11.98 12.89
C SER A 95 -11.52 -11.15 11.78
N GLY A 96 -12.35 -10.16 12.11
CA GLY A 96 -13.07 -9.31 11.16
C GLY A 96 -14.36 -9.93 10.57
N GLY A 97 -14.76 -11.12 11.01
CA GLY A 97 -15.92 -11.81 10.44
C GLY A 97 -17.28 -11.32 10.92
N HIS A 98 -17.36 -10.88 12.17
CA HIS A 98 -18.62 -10.67 12.85
C HIS A 98 -18.56 -9.48 13.81
N VAL A 99 -19.71 -8.85 14.04
CA VAL A 99 -19.89 -7.85 15.10
C VAL A 99 -20.94 -8.34 16.07
N LEU A 100 -20.58 -8.45 17.34
CA LEU A 100 -21.52 -8.65 18.42
C LEU A 100 -22.16 -7.31 18.77
N VAL A 101 -23.48 -7.23 18.76
CA VAL A 101 -24.25 -6.07 19.20
C VAL A 101 -25.22 -6.46 20.31
N GLY A 102 -25.29 -5.64 21.37
CA GLY A 102 -26.20 -5.87 22.49
C GLY A 102 -27.41 -4.94 22.43
N SER A 103 -28.62 -5.46 22.58
CA SER A 103 -29.86 -4.68 22.63
C SER A 103 -30.15 -4.18 24.05
N ARG A 104 -30.85 -3.04 24.16
CA ARG A 104 -31.40 -2.57 25.44
C ARG A 104 -32.40 -3.55 26.07
N LYS A 105 -32.98 -4.46 25.27
CA LYS A 105 -33.91 -5.49 25.72
C LYS A 105 -33.20 -6.74 26.28
N GLY A 106 -31.87 -6.73 26.40
CA GLY A 106 -31.09 -7.84 26.94
C GLY A 106 -30.75 -8.95 25.94
N SER A 107 -31.10 -8.81 24.67
CA SER A 107 -30.67 -9.73 23.61
C SER A 107 -29.30 -9.34 23.04
N ALA A 108 -28.54 -10.33 22.59
CA ALA A 108 -27.30 -10.11 21.85
C ALA A 108 -27.42 -10.73 20.45
N THR A 109 -26.89 -10.06 19.44
CA THR A 109 -26.97 -10.48 18.04
C THR A 109 -25.60 -10.43 17.39
N MET A 110 -25.28 -11.47 16.62
CA MET A 110 -24.08 -11.52 15.79
C MET A 110 -24.43 -11.05 14.38
N LEU A 111 -23.82 -9.95 13.95
CA LEU A 111 -23.94 -9.43 12.59
C LEU A 111 -22.81 -10.00 11.74
N GLY A 112 -23.15 -10.83 10.75
CA GLY A 112 -22.21 -11.33 9.76
C GLY A 112 -21.80 -10.25 8.75
N ILE A 113 -20.51 -10.18 8.43
CA ILE A 113 -19.93 -9.19 7.50
C ILE A 113 -19.56 -9.82 6.14
N GLU A 114 -19.91 -11.09 5.89
CA GLU A 114 -19.49 -11.87 4.72
C GLU A 114 -19.81 -11.18 3.39
N ALA A 115 -20.98 -10.52 3.28
CA ALA A 115 -21.35 -9.77 2.08
C ALA A 115 -20.40 -8.60 1.79
N PHE A 116 -19.90 -7.92 2.83
CA PHE A 116 -18.89 -6.88 2.73
C PHE A 116 -17.51 -7.48 2.43
N LEU A 117 -17.13 -8.60 3.04
CA LEU A 117 -15.87 -9.29 2.74
C LEU A 117 -15.82 -9.74 1.26
N GLY A 118 -16.92 -10.29 0.74
CA GLY A 118 -17.04 -10.60 -0.68
C GLY A 118 -16.92 -9.36 -1.59
N LYS A 119 -17.37 -8.18 -1.12
CA LYS A 119 -17.16 -6.91 -1.84
C LYS A 119 -15.69 -6.48 -1.83
N LEU A 120 -14.96 -6.69 -0.72
CA LEU A 120 -13.52 -6.46 -0.64
C LEU A 120 -12.74 -7.39 -1.58
N LEU A 121 -13.12 -8.67 -1.66
CA LEU A 121 -12.52 -9.63 -2.60
C LEU A 121 -12.69 -9.14 -4.04
N ARG A 122 -13.91 -8.76 -4.44
CA ARG A 122 -14.19 -8.21 -5.79
C ARG A 122 -13.47 -6.90 -6.08
N GLN A 123 -13.16 -6.11 -5.06
CA GLN A 123 -12.35 -4.89 -5.24
C GLN A 123 -10.88 -5.23 -5.50
N SER A 124 -10.32 -6.15 -4.73
CA SER A 124 -8.94 -6.61 -4.87
C SER A 124 -8.71 -7.32 -6.21
N GLN A 125 -9.66 -8.17 -6.64
CA GLN A 125 -9.65 -8.78 -7.98
C GLN A 125 -9.57 -7.74 -9.10
N ARG A 126 -10.40 -6.69 -9.04
CA ARG A 126 -10.37 -5.61 -10.04
C ARG A 126 -9.05 -4.85 -10.05
N GLN A 127 -8.41 -4.70 -8.89
CA GLN A 127 -7.10 -4.06 -8.79
C GLN A 127 -6.02 -4.91 -9.45
N VAL A 128 -6.02 -6.23 -9.23
CA VAL A 128 -5.07 -7.15 -9.86
C VAL A 128 -5.29 -7.21 -11.38
N GLU A 129 -6.54 -7.30 -11.84
CA GLU A 129 -6.85 -7.29 -13.28
C GLU A 129 -6.40 -5.99 -13.95
N ARG A 130 -6.50 -4.85 -13.26
CA ARG A 130 -5.95 -3.58 -13.77
C ARG A 130 -4.42 -3.66 -13.91
N ALA A 131 -3.72 -4.18 -12.90
CA ALA A 131 -2.27 -4.33 -12.96
C ALA A 131 -1.84 -5.25 -14.12
N ARG A 132 -2.57 -6.34 -14.34
CA ARG A 132 -2.38 -7.24 -15.48
C ARG A 132 -2.59 -6.52 -16.81
N GLY A 133 -3.66 -5.74 -16.94
CA GLY A 133 -3.93 -4.91 -18.13
C GLY A 133 -2.84 -3.87 -18.41
N GLU A 134 -2.12 -3.43 -17.37
CA GLU A 134 -0.95 -2.55 -17.48
C GLU A 134 0.35 -3.32 -17.81
N GLY A 135 0.31 -4.64 -18.01
CA GLY A 135 1.44 -5.48 -18.38
C GLY A 135 2.41 -5.79 -17.23
N LEU A 136 1.90 -5.83 -15.99
CA LEU A 136 2.67 -6.16 -14.79
C LEU A 136 2.59 -7.66 -14.48
N ASP A 137 3.61 -8.21 -13.82
CA ASP A 137 3.55 -9.58 -13.30
C ASP A 137 2.57 -9.64 -12.13
N THR A 138 1.50 -10.42 -12.29
CA THR A 138 0.46 -10.60 -11.29
C THR A 138 0.42 -12.00 -10.68
N ASN A 139 1.38 -12.88 -11.01
CA ASN A 139 1.32 -14.29 -10.61
C ASN A 139 1.18 -14.50 -9.11
N GLU A 140 1.96 -13.78 -8.30
CA GLU A 140 1.86 -13.84 -6.84
C GLU A 140 0.50 -13.31 -6.34
N ALA A 141 0.05 -12.17 -6.87
CA ALA A 141 -1.23 -11.58 -6.50
C ALA A 141 -2.42 -12.51 -6.84
N ASP A 142 -2.35 -13.21 -7.98
CA ASP A 142 -3.36 -14.18 -8.42
C ASP A 142 -3.41 -15.41 -7.50
N GLN A 143 -2.26 -15.96 -7.10
CA GLN A 143 -2.19 -17.06 -6.13
C GLN A 143 -2.78 -16.65 -4.78
N LEU A 144 -2.45 -15.44 -4.31
CA LEU A 144 -2.99 -14.89 -3.06
C LEU A 144 -4.51 -14.67 -3.15
N LEU A 145 -5.03 -14.19 -4.29
CA LEU A 145 -6.48 -14.04 -4.48
C LEU A 145 -7.21 -15.39 -4.47
N TYR A 146 -6.61 -16.44 -5.02
CA TYR A 146 -7.16 -17.79 -4.94
C TYR A 146 -7.23 -18.28 -3.49
N ALA A 147 -6.14 -18.13 -2.73
CA ALA A 147 -6.08 -18.49 -1.32
C ALA A 147 -7.08 -17.66 -0.48
N ALA A 148 -7.18 -16.36 -0.73
CA ALA A 148 -8.15 -15.49 -0.05
C ALA A 148 -9.59 -15.95 -0.32
N LYS A 149 -9.94 -16.28 -1.57
CA LYS A 149 -11.27 -16.79 -1.90
C LYS A 149 -11.59 -18.06 -1.11
N ARG A 150 -10.65 -19.01 -1.07
CA ARG A 150 -10.79 -20.25 -0.28
C ARG A 150 -10.99 -19.95 1.21
N ALA A 151 -10.17 -19.10 1.80
CA ALA A 151 -10.31 -18.72 3.20
C ALA A 151 -11.66 -18.05 3.51
N LEU A 152 -12.21 -17.26 2.58
CA LEU A 152 -13.54 -16.69 2.74
C LEU A 152 -14.64 -17.75 2.66
N ASP A 153 -14.55 -18.67 1.69
CA ASP A 153 -15.50 -19.78 1.53
C ASP A 153 -15.48 -20.71 2.76
N ASP A 154 -14.32 -20.89 3.39
CA ASP A 154 -14.12 -21.72 4.58
C ASP A 154 -14.43 -20.97 5.90
N GLY A 155 -14.80 -19.68 5.85
CA GLY A 155 -15.13 -18.84 7.02
C GLY A 155 -13.90 -18.36 7.84
N SER A 156 -12.69 -18.61 7.35
CA SER A 156 -11.41 -18.17 7.93
C SER A 156 -11.14 -16.68 7.68
N HIS A 157 -11.97 -15.82 8.26
CA HIS A 157 -11.97 -14.37 8.00
C HIS A 157 -10.65 -13.66 8.28
N GLN A 158 -9.88 -14.10 9.29
CA GLN A 158 -8.58 -13.49 9.58
C GLN A 158 -7.58 -13.79 8.46
N GLU A 159 -7.47 -15.06 8.07
CA GLU A 159 -6.60 -15.49 6.97
C GLU A 159 -7.02 -14.81 5.66
N PHE A 160 -8.33 -14.68 5.41
CA PHE A 160 -8.85 -13.92 4.28
C PHE A 160 -8.32 -12.48 4.25
N LEU A 161 -8.44 -11.74 5.37
CA LEU A 161 -8.01 -10.34 5.44
C LEU A 161 -6.49 -10.18 5.27
N GLU A 162 -5.71 -11.02 5.95
CA GLU A 162 -4.25 -11.02 5.81
C GLU A 162 -3.83 -11.30 4.36
N THR A 163 -4.49 -12.26 3.71
CA THR A 163 -4.17 -12.67 2.34
C THR A 163 -4.61 -11.60 1.31
N ILE A 164 -5.76 -10.96 1.51
CA ILE A 164 -6.20 -9.81 0.70
C ILE A 164 -5.21 -8.65 0.82
N GLY A 165 -4.73 -8.36 2.03
CA GLY A 165 -3.71 -7.33 2.25
C GLY A 165 -2.44 -7.61 1.44
N LYS A 166 -1.95 -8.85 1.47
CA LYS A 166 -0.78 -9.29 0.68
C LYS A 166 -1.04 -9.20 -0.83
N ALA A 167 -2.19 -9.67 -1.32
CA ALA A 167 -2.53 -9.61 -2.75
C ALA A 167 -2.53 -8.16 -3.27
N ASN A 168 -3.10 -7.24 -2.47
CA ASN A 168 -3.13 -5.82 -2.81
C ASN A 168 -1.73 -5.19 -2.79
N ALA A 169 -0.85 -5.59 -1.86
CA ALA A 169 0.53 -5.14 -1.83
C ALA A 169 1.31 -5.62 -3.07
N ALA A 170 1.26 -6.91 -3.40
CA ALA A 170 1.90 -7.47 -4.58
C ALA A 170 1.47 -6.76 -5.88
N ALA A 171 0.17 -6.44 -6.01
CA ALA A 171 -0.36 -5.69 -7.14
C ALA A 171 0.11 -4.22 -7.22
N GLN A 172 0.44 -3.60 -6.08
CA GLN A 172 0.93 -2.21 -6.01
C GLN A 172 2.46 -2.10 -6.10
N GLU A 173 3.20 -3.15 -5.74
CA GLU A 173 4.65 -3.21 -5.83
C GLU A 173 5.14 -3.46 -7.27
N ALA A 174 4.41 -4.24 -8.07
CA ALA A 174 4.77 -4.49 -9.47
C ALA A 174 4.96 -3.19 -10.32
N PRO A 175 4.09 -2.17 -10.24
CA PRO A 175 4.33 -0.87 -10.88
C PRO A 175 5.58 -0.13 -10.37
N LEU A 176 5.88 -0.21 -9.06
CA LEU A 176 7.01 0.49 -8.44
C LEU A 176 8.34 -0.13 -8.88
N ALA A 177 8.42 -1.46 -8.90
CA ALA A 177 9.58 -2.19 -9.41
C ALA A 177 9.87 -1.83 -10.88
N ARG A 178 8.84 -1.85 -11.74
CA ARG A 178 8.96 -1.45 -13.15
C ARG A 178 9.44 -0.01 -13.34
N ASN A 179 8.99 0.91 -12.48
CA ASN A 179 9.41 2.31 -12.54
C ASN A 179 10.84 2.51 -12.01
N GLN A 180 11.28 1.71 -11.04
CA GLN A 180 12.67 1.69 -10.58
C GLN A 180 13.60 1.15 -11.66
N GLU A 181 13.21 0.09 -12.37
CA GLU A 181 13.95 -0.42 -13.55
C GLU A 181 14.02 0.61 -14.69
N LYS A 182 12.93 1.32 -14.99
CA LYS A 182 12.96 2.40 -15.98
C LYS A 182 13.81 3.60 -15.56
N LYS A 183 13.88 3.89 -14.25
CA LYS A 183 14.72 4.97 -13.71
C LYS A 183 16.19 4.59 -13.61
N SER A 184 16.52 3.33 -13.31
CA SER A 184 17.91 2.85 -13.30
C SER A 184 18.52 2.84 -14.71
N VAL A 185 17.69 2.72 -15.75
CA VAL A 185 18.13 2.81 -17.16
C VAL A 185 18.27 4.27 -17.66
N THR A 186 17.78 5.28 -16.94
CA THR A 186 17.85 6.70 -17.36
C THR A 186 18.78 7.58 -16.52
N GLY A 187 19.76 6.97 -15.85
CA GLY A 187 20.79 7.65 -15.06
C GLY A 187 22.19 7.57 -15.67
N VAL A 188 22.45 8.16 -16.85
CA VAL A 188 23.81 8.53 -17.26
C VAL A 188 23.78 9.92 -17.91
N GLY A 189 23.96 10.94 -17.08
CA GLY A 189 24.62 12.16 -17.52
C GLY A 189 26.11 12.03 -17.17
N GLY A 190 26.96 11.90 -18.19
CA GLY A 190 28.42 11.85 -18.05
C GLY A 190 29.11 10.94 -19.05
N ASP A 191 29.28 11.44 -20.27
CA ASP A 191 30.33 11.12 -21.24
C ASP A 191 30.52 9.65 -21.65
N SER A 192 29.67 9.18 -22.58
CA SER A 192 29.77 7.88 -23.21
C SER A 192 30.76 7.86 -24.39
N ASN A 193 31.92 7.26 -24.20
CA ASN A 193 32.73 6.78 -25.33
C ASN A 193 32.14 5.44 -25.81
N ALA A 194 31.33 5.52 -26.87
CA ALA A 194 30.80 4.33 -27.54
C ALA A 194 31.93 3.50 -28.17
N CYS A 195 31.86 2.19 -28.03
CA CYS A 195 32.83 1.28 -28.64
C CYS A 195 32.76 1.39 -30.16
N GLY A 196 33.88 1.69 -30.82
CA GLY A 196 33.95 1.77 -32.29
C GLY A 196 33.68 0.45 -33.03
N SER A 197 33.67 -0.69 -32.33
CA SER A 197 33.40 -2.00 -32.94
C SER A 197 31.95 -2.48 -32.75
N CYS A 198 31.39 -2.37 -31.55
CA CYS A 198 30.05 -2.89 -31.26
C CYS A 198 29.03 -1.84 -30.82
N GLY A 199 29.43 -0.56 -30.71
CA GLY A 199 28.56 0.55 -30.34
C GLY A 199 28.19 0.62 -28.85
N THR A 200 28.62 -0.33 -28.01
CA THR A 200 28.33 -0.32 -26.57
C THR A 200 28.91 0.93 -25.91
N GLY A 201 28.08 1.69 -25.18
CA GLY A 201 28.53 2.80 -24.35
C GLY A 201 29.32 2.28 -23.16
N ASN A 202 30.57 2.71 -23.01
CA ASN A 202 31.42 2.33 -21.88
C ASN A 202 31.64 3.55 -20.97
N PRO A 203 31.58 3.39 -19.64
CA PRO A 203 31.91 4.46 -18.70
C PRO A 203 33.38 4.90 -18.81
N SER A 204 33.68 6.12 -18.37
CA SER A 204 35.05 6.64 -18.30
C SER A 204 35.93 5.76 -17.39
N GLY A 205 37.14 5.42 -17.87
CA GLY A 205 38.11 4.58 -17.16
C GLY A 205 38.14 3.09 -17.56
N PHE A 206 37.22 2.62 -18.40
CA PHE A 206 37.23 1.25 -18.91
C PHE A 206 38.34 1.04 -19.95
N GLN A 207 39.21 0.04 -19.74
CA GLN A 207 40.31 -0.31 -20.67
C GLN A 207 39.86 -1.22 -21.82
N PHE A 208 38.75 -1.93 -21.62
CA PHE A 208 38.15 -2.86 -22.59
C PHE A 208 36.64 -2.62 -22.65
N CYS A 209 36.05 -2.87 -23.82
CA CYS A 209 34.61 -2.78 -24.03
C CYS A 209 33.88 -3.86 -23.23
N GLY A 210 32.92 -3.45 -22.40
CA GLY A 210 32.09 -4.38 -21.63
C GLY A 210 31.14 -5.24 -22.48
N GLY A 211 30.94 -4.88 -23.76
CA GLY A 211 30.09 -5.63 -24.69
C GLY A 211 30.83 -6.67 -25.53
N CYS A 212 32.00 -6.32 -26.08
CA CYS A 212 32.73 -7.18 -27.03
C CYS A 212 34.17 -7.52 -26.62
N GLY A 213 34.68 -6.97 -25.51
CA GLY A 213 36.05 -7.23 -25.03
C GLY A 213 37.16 -6.50 -25.78
N GLN A 214 36.86 -5.71 -26.81
CA GLN A 214 37.88 -4.96 -27.55
C GLN A 214 38.51 -3.86 -26.68
N LYS A 215 39.83 -3.70 -26.79
CA LYS A 215 40.57 -2.64 -26.09
C LYS A 215 40.09 -1.25 -26.53
N LEU A 216 39.75 -0.40 -25.58
CA LEU A 216 39.31 0.97 -25.82
C LEU A 216 40.54 1.90 -25.84
N SER A 217 40.77 2.58 -26.96
CA SER A 217 41.80 3.61 -27.07
C SER A 217 41.19 4.96 -26.72
N PHE A 218 41.57 5.54 -25.57
CA PHE A 218 41.20 6.90 -25.21
C PHE A 218 42.10 7.87 -25.99
N SER A 219 41.59 8.53 -27.01
CA SER A 219 42.31 9.50 -27.83
C SER A 219 41.56 10.84 -27.82
N CYS A 220 42.33 11.93 -27.85
CA CYS A 220 41.77 13.28 -27.86
C CYS A 220 40.93 13.52 -29.12
N ALA A 221 39.66 13.90 -28.97
CA ALA A 221 38.78 14.23 -30.09
C ALA A 221 39.29 15.41 -30.96
N GLY A 222 40.06 16.34 -30.37
CA GLY A 222 40.61 17.49 -31.08
C GLY A 222 41.86 17.23 -31.94
N CYS A 223 42.75 16.31 -31.55
CA CYS A 223 44.05 16.10 -32.24
C CYS A 223 44.47 14.64 -32.41
N GLY A 224 43.67 13.68 -31.93
CA GLY A 224 43.93 12.24 -32.06
C GLY A 224 45.03 11.69 -31.15
N THR A 225 45.72 12.52 -30.35
CA THR A 225 46.77 12.05 -29.43
C THR A 225 46.16 11.14 -28.34
N PRO A 226 46.77 9.97 -28.04
CA PRO A 226 46.34 9.13 -26.93
C PRO A 226 46.32 9.92 -25.62
N ALA A 227 45.19 9.90 -24.94
CA ALA A 227 45.00 10.56 -23.67
C ALA A 227 44.94 9.52 -22.55
N GLN A 228 45.46 9.88 -21.37
CA GLN A 228 45.38 9.00 -20.22
C GLN A 228 44.00 9.12 -19.56
N PRO A 229 43.39 8.00 -19.12
CA PRO A 229 42.17 8.04 -18.32
C PRO A 229 42.34 8.93 -17.08
N GLY A 230 41.39 9.85 -16.84
CA GLY A 230 41.39 10.74 -15.68
C GLY A 230 41.96 12.15 -15.90
N PHE A 231 42.50 12.44 -17.08
CA PHE A 231 42.93 13.81 -17.44
C PHE A 231 41.74 14.63 -17.94
N LYS A 232 41.60 15.87 -17.44
CA LYS A 232 40.52 16.79 -17.86
C LYS A 232 40.80 17.55 -19.17
N PHE A 233 42.07 17.63 -19.55
CA PHE A 233 42.53 18.35 -20.75
C PHE A 233 43.65 17.57 -21.45
N CYS A 234 43.68 17.65 -22.78
CA CYS A 234 44.72 17.05 -23.59
C CYS A 234 46.05 17.77 -23.35
N GLY A 235 47.07 17.04 -22.89
CA GLY A 235 48.41 17.59 -22.69
C GLY A 235 49.14 18.04 -23.96
N ASN A 236 48.58 17.76 -25.15
CA ASN A 236 49.16 18.17 -26.44
C ASN A 236 48.46 19.41 -27.04
N CYS A 237 47.12 19.42 -27.12
CA CYS A 237 46.38 20.50 -27.80
C CYS A 237 45.47 21.33 -26.89
N GLY A 238 45.37 21.00 -25.60
CA GLY A 238 44.52 21.71 -24.63
C GLY A 238 43.02 21.44 -24.77
N HIS A 239 42.59 20.57 -25.69
CA HIS A 239 41.17 20.20 -25.84
C HIS A 239 40.68 19.43 -24.61
N THR A 240 39.44 19.67 -24.19
CA THR A 240 38.79 18.93 -23.09
C THR A 240 38.62 17.46 -23.47
N LEU A 241 38.95 16.56 -22.53
CA LEU A 241 38.97 15.10 -22.70
C LEU A 241 37.79 14.41 -21.99
#